data_AF-A0A8J3CSL9-F1
#
_entry.id   AF-A0A8J3CSL9-F1
#
_cell.length_a   1.000
_cell.length_b   1.000
_cell.length_c   1.000
_cell.angle_alpha   90.00
_cell.angle_beta   90.00
_cell.angle_gamma   90.00
#
_symmetry.space_group_name_H-M   'P 1'
#
loop_
_entity.id
_entity.type
_entity.pdbx_description
1 polymer ?
#
loop_
_entity_poly.entity_id
_entity_poly.type
_entity_poly.pdbx_seq_one_letter_code
_entity_poly.pdbx_strand_id
1 'polypeptide(L)'
;MAHKPDETEATVAAGKSAKPLKPHDIRRPTATDLFDRKHSLFTYGVWALLMGSAGISVWTQNWNQLFLAITVFGLTLLPFFFESWADVRLPKSFIGAVVFFIFGTIFLGEIGDFYERFTWWDTLLHTGSAIGFAMIGTVVMLFFVRGDRLRAPALLLAIMAFAFAVSIGAVWEIYEFAMDQFFGMNMQKSGLVDTMEDLIVDVIGAAIGAGAGYWYLKRGGKSFLPRTIDQFIKDNPHMFDDADQSQVEDDDLVSRGTSDTKR
;
A
#
# COMPACT_ATOMS: atom_id res chain seq x y z
N MET A 1 -65.76 -17.39 15.31
CA MET A 1 -65.02 -17.96 14.17
C MET A 1 -63.83 -17.06 13.89
N ALA A 2 -62.63 -17.48 14.28
CA ALA A 2 -61.38 -16.84 13.89
C ALA A 2 -60.45 -17.98 13.45
N HIS A 3 -60.08 -17.96 12.18
CA HIS A 3 -59.34 -19.02 11.49
C HIS A 3 -57.85 -18.89 11.86
N LYS A 4 -57.29 -19.91 12.52
CA LYS A 4 -55.86 -20.02 12.82
C LYS A 4 -55.18 -20.58 11.56
N PRO A 5 -54.10 -19.98 11.03
CA PRO A 5 -53.41 -20.55 9.88
C PRO A 5 -52.65 -21.82 10.29
N ASP A 6 -52.58 -22.74 9.33
CA ASP A 6 -52.13 -24.11 9.41
C ASP A 6 -50.61 -24.21 9.64
N GLU A 7 -50.15 -25.08 10.55
CA GLU A 7 -48.74 -25.25 10.96
C GLU A 7 -47.87 -25.96 9.91
N THR A 8 -48.39 -26.17 8.69
CA THR A 8 -47.77 -27.01 7.67
C THR A 8 -46.90 -26.25 6.65
N GLU A 9 -46.86 -24.91 6.67
CA GLU A 9 -46.02 -24.09 5.77
C GLU A 9 -44.70 -23.60 6.41
N ALA A 10 -44.49 -23.81 7.71
CA ALA A 10 -43.30 -23.28 8.42
C ALA A 10 -42.05 -24.16 8.33
N THR A 11 -42.09 -25.32 7.65
CA THR A 11 -41.01 -26.32 7.67
C THR A 11 -40.26 -26.52 6.34
N VAL A 12 -40.44 -25.64 5.35
CA VAL A 12 -39.73 -25.74 4.05
C VAL A 12 -38.64 -24.67 3.85
N ALA A 13 -38.49 -23.71 4.77
CA ALA A 13 -37.50 -22.63 4.64
C ALA A 13 -36.16 -22.87 5.37
N ALA A 14 -35.92 -24.05 5.95
CA ALA A 14 -34.69 -24.38 6.68
C ALA A 14 -33.95 -25.52 5.97
N GLY A 15 -33.28 -25.20 4.86
CA GLY A 15 -32.63 -26.23 4.04
C GLY A 15 -31.83 -25.71 2.86
N LYS A 16 -31.17 -24.56 2.98
CA LYS A 16 -30.06 -24.21 2.09
C LYS A 16 -28.80 -24.22 2.93
N SER A 17 -28.27 -25.42 3.14
CA SER A 17 -26.86 -25.61 3.51
C SER A 17 -26.04 -24.78 2.53
N ALA A 18 -25.40 -23.73 3.03
CA ALA A 18 -24.44 -22.97 2.27
C ALA A 18 -23.38 -23.96 1.79
N LYS A 19 -23.32 -24.14 0.47
CA LYS A 19 -22.34 -25.02 -0.18
C LYS A 19 -20.95 -24.57 0.30
N PRO A 20 -20.10 -25.45 0.84
CA PRO A 20 -18.77 -25.04 1.26
C PRO A 20 -18.07 -24.40 0.07
N LEU A 21 -17.63 -23.16 0.23
CA LEU A 21 -16.81 -22.48 -0.77
C LEU A 21 -15.61 -23.39 -1.02
N LYS A 22 -15.41 -23.78 -2.29
CA LYS A 22 -14.25 -24.58 -2.67
C LYS A 22 -13.00 -23.85 -2.21
N PRO A 23 -11.95 -24.56 -1.76
CA PRO A 23 -10.65 -23.95 -1.51
C PRO A 23 -10.31 -23.13 -2.74
N HIS A 24 -10.15 -21.83 -2.57
CA HIS A 24 -9.72 -20.98 -3.66
C HIS A 24 -8.28 -21.41 -3.92
N ASP A 25 -8.07 -22.28 -4.93
CA ASP A 25 -6.74 -22.57 -5.46
C ASP A 25 -6.24 -21.27 -6.10
N ILE A 26 -5.73 -20.35 -5.27
CA ILE A 26 -5.07 -19.15 -5.73
C ILE A 26 -3.74 -19.64 -6.28
N ARG A 27 -3.72 -19.82 -7.60
CA ARG A 27 -2.50 -20.08 -8.36
C ARG A 27 -1.47 -19.02 -7.94
N ARG A 28 -0.31 -19.47 -7.46
CA ARG A 28 0.82 -18.60 -7.13
C ARG A 28 1.07 -17.64 -8.29
N PRO A 29 1.19 -16.32 -8.05
CA PRO A 29 1.56 -15.39 -9.10
C PRO A 29 2.90 -15.85 -9.70
N THR A 30 2.84 -16.18 -10.98
CA THR A 30 3.98 -16.62 -11.79
C THR A 30 4.66 -15.41 -12.43
N ALA A 31 5.92 -15.54 -12.85
CA ALA A 31 6.63 -14.48 -13.56
C ALA A 31 5.89 -13.99 -14.83
N THR A 32 5.02 -14.81 -15.41
CA THR A 32 4.15 -14.43 -16.54
C THR A 32 3.00 -13.50 -16.14
N ASP A 33 2.49 -13.62 -14.91
CA ASP A 33 1.43 -12.73 -14.40
C ASP A 33 1.93 -11.27 -14.26
N LEU A 34 3.25 -11.06 -14.17
CA LEU A 34 3.88 -9.74 -14.19
C LEU A 34 3.65 -8.99 -15.50
N PHE A 35 3.71 -9.71 -16.62
CA PHE A 35 3.57 -9.13 -17.96
C PHE A 35 2.12 -9.17 -18.46
N ASP A 36 1.29 -10.05 -17.91
CA ASP A 36 -0.12 -10.18 -18.29
C ASP A 36 -1.03 -9.12 -17.62
N ARG A 37 -0.54 -8.42 -16.59
CA ARG A 37 -1.32 -7.40 -15.89
C ARG A 37 -1.32 -6.06 -16.65
N LYS A 38 -2.51 -5.60 -17.06
CA LYS A 38 -2.66 -4.22 -17.57
C LYS A 38 -2.37 -3.20 -16.46
N HIS A 39 -1.25 -2.48 -16.58
CA HIS A 39 -0.90 -1.39 -15.66
C HIS A 39 -1.64 -0.09 -15.99
N SER A 40 -1.41 0.94 -15.18
CA SER A 40 -1.94 2.27 -15.48
C SER A 40 -1.28 2.82 -16.74
N LEU A 41 -2.02 3.63 -17.52
CA LEU A 41 -1.45 4.30 -18.69
C LEU A 41 -0.24 5.16 -18.32
N PHE A 42 -0.27 5.76 -17.12
CA PHE A 42 0.83 6.53 -16.57
C PHE A 42 2.12 5.69 -16.44
N THR A 43 2.04 4.48 -15.89
CA THR A 43 3.19 3.57 -15.75
C THR A 43 3.81 3.25 -17.11
N TYR A 44 2.99 2.89 -18.10
CA TYR A 44 3.50 2.64 -19.45
C TYR A 44 4.11 3.88 -20.10
N GLY A 45 3.53 5.05 -19.84
CA GLY A 45 4.08 6.34 -20.29
C GLY A 45 5.47 6.60 -19.71
N VAL A 46 5.67 6.41 -18.40
CA VAL A 46 6.98 6.55 -17.74
C VAL A 46 8.00 5.58 -18.33
N TRP A 47 7.63 4.32 -18.53
CA TRP A 47 8.53 3.33 -19.15
C TRP A 47 8.89 3.69 -20.59
N ALA A 48 7.93 4.15 -21.40
CA ALA A 48 8.21 4.61 -22.75
C ALA A 48 9.17 5.81 -22.76
N LEU A 49 9.00 6.75 -21.83
CA LEU A 49 9.90 7.90 -21.68
C LEU A 49 11.32 7.48 -21.26
N LEU A 50 11.45 6.57 -20.30
CA LEU A 50 12.75 6.06 -19.84
C LEU A 50 13.48 5.31 -20.95
N MET A 51 12.78 4.42 -21.67
CA MET A 51 13.36 3.69 -22.79
C MET A 51 13.71 4.62 -23.97
N GLY A 52 12.86 5.61 -24.25
CA GLY A 52 13.15 6.65 -25.23
C GLY A 52 14.37 7.47 -24.85
N SER A 53 14.48 7.89 -23.59
CA SER A 53 15.65 8.60 -23.06
C SER A 53 16.91 7.75 -23.18
N ALA A 54 16.86 6.47 -22.82
CA ALA A 54 18.00 5.56 -22.99
C ALA A 54 18.45 5.47 -24.47
N GLY A 55 17.51 5.34 -25.40
CA GLY A 55 17.79 5.34 -26.84
C GLY A 55 18.46 6.63 -27.32
N ILE A 56 17.95 7.79 -26.88
CA ILE A 56 18.56 9.10 -27.18
C ILE A 56 19.96 9.19 -26.59
N SER A 57 20.15 8.74 -25.34
CA SER A 57 21.45 8.77 -24.66
C SER A 57 22.51 7.88 -25.35
N VAL A 58 22.12 6.74 -25.92
CA VAL A 58 23.02 5.92 -26.76
C VAL A 58 23.44 6.70 -28.01
N TRP A 59 22.49 7.35 -28.68
CA TRP A 59 22.78 8.15 -29.89
C TRP A 59 23.70 9.35 -29.61
N THR A 60 23.46 10.05 -28.51
CA THR A 60 24.24 11.23 -28.11
C THR A 60 25.51 10.89 -27.32
N GLN A 61 25.78 9.60 -27.07
CA GLN A 61 26.89 9.12 -26.24
C GLN A 61 26.89 9.68 -24.81
N ASN A 62 25.71 10.02 -24.27
CA ASN A 62 25.56 10.48 -22.90
C ASN A 62 25.44 9.29 -21.94
N TRP A 63 26.57 8.74 -21.52
CA TRP A 63 26.64 7.55 -20.67
C TRP A 63 26.00 7.74 -19.28
N ASN A 64 26.09 8.94 -18.71
CA ASN A 64 25.50 9.22 -17.39
C ASN A 64 23.97 9.17 -17.46
N GLN A 65 23.38 9.80 -18.46
CA GLN A 65 21.93 9.76 -18.66
C GLN A 65 21.44 8.36 -19.03
N LEU A 66 22.22 7.61 -19.82
CA LEU A 66 21.92 6.21 -20.12
C LEU A 66 21.89 5.35 -18.85
N PHE A 67 22.92 5.47 -18.01
CA PHE A 67 23.02 4.76 -16.75
C PHE A 67 21.83 5.06 -15.84
N LEU A 68 21.50 6.34 -15.66
CA LEU A 68 20.36 6.77 -14.84
C LEU A 68 19.03 6.28 -15.43
N ALA A 69 18.79 6.41 -16.74
CA ALA A 69 17.56 5.97 -17.37
C ALA A 69 17.32 4.46 -17.19
N ILE A 70 18.36 3.63 -17.40
CA ILE A 70 18.28 2.18 -17.20
C ILE A 70 18.10 1.84 -15.71
N THR A 71 18.82 2.51 -14.82
CA THR A 71 18.72 2.29 -13.37
C THR A 71 17.32 2.61 -12.86
N VAL A 72 16.78 3.78 -13.21
CA VAL A 72 15.41 4.18 -12.86
C VAL A 72 14.40 3.20 -13.44
N PHE A 73 14.55 2.79 -14.71
CA PHE A 73 13.68 1.78 -15.30
C PHE A 73 13.71 0.47 -14.47
N GLY A 74 14.89 -0.05 -14.16
CA GLY A 74 15.05 -1.24 -13.32
C GLY A 74 14.44 -1.09 -11.92
N LEU A 75 14.64 0.05 -11.25
CA LEU A 75 14.05 0.35 -9.95
C LEU A 75 12.52 0.38 -10.00
N THR A 76 11.94 0.94 -11.07
CA THR A 76 10.47 0.94 -11.24
C THR A 76 9.89 -0.47 -11.43
N LEU A 77 10.73 -1.47 -11.69
CA LEU A 77 10.31 -2.87 -11.75
C LEU A 77 10.29 -3.58 -10.37
N LEU A 78 10.88 -2.99 -9.33
CA LEU A 78 10.97 -3.62 -8.00
C LEU A 78 9.62 -4.03 -7.38
N PRO A 79 8.52 -3.26 -7.50
CA PRO A 79 7.23 -3.66 -6.94
C PRO A 79 6.73 -5.00 -7.47
N PHE A 80 7.06 -5.36 -8.70
CA PHE A 80 6.66 -6.61 -9.35
C PHE A 80 7.44 -7.81 -8.81
N PHE A 81 8.74 -7.65 -8.62
CA PHE A 81 9.55 -8.67 -7.94
C PHE A 81 9.06 -8.88 -6.50
N PHE A 82 8.66 -7.79 -5.83
CA PHE A 82 8.08 -7.86 -4.49
C PHE A 82 6.74 -8.60 -4.47
N GLU A 83 5.82 -8.36 -5.41
CA GLU A 83 4.56 -9.11 -5.53
C GLU A 83 4.80 -10.62 -5.60
N SER A 84 5.76 -11.05 -6.42
CA SER A 84 6.09 -12.47 -6.58
C SER A 84 6.80 -13.06 -5.36
N TRP A 85 7.74 -12.32 -4.75
CA TRP A 85 8.50 -12.79 -3.60
C TRP A 85 7.67 -12.86 -2.32
N ALA A 86 6.84 -11.85 -2.05
CA ALA A 86 6.03 -11.75 -0.84
C ALA A 86 4.65 -12.43 -0.97
N ASP A 87 4.33 -13.00 -2.13
CA ASP A 87 3.02 -13.61 -2.44
C ASP A 87 1.85 -12.64 -2.16
N VAL A 88 2.04 -11.38 -2.56
CA VAL A 88 1.07 -10.28 -2.44
C VAL A 88 0.68 -9.75 -3.81
N ARG A 89 -0.49 -9.11 -3.86
CA ARG A 89 -0.97 -8.32 -5.00
C ARG A 89 -1.07 -6.86 -4.60
N LEU A 90 -0.31 -6.00 -5.28
CA LEU A 90 -0.32 -4.56 -5.02
C LEU A 90 -1.41 -3.87 -5.88
N PRO A 91 -2.15 -2.91 -5.32
CA PRO A 91 -3.07 -2.07 -6.08
C PRO A 91 -2.34 -1.33 -7.21
N LYS A 92 -3.00 -1.17 -8.36
CA LYS A 92 -2.41 -0.43 -9.50
C LYS A 92 -2.08 1.02 -9.15
N SER A 93 -2.88 1.64 -8.28
CA SER A 93 -2.62 2.99 -7.76
C SER A 93 -1.33 3.04 -6.93
N PHE A 94 -1.08 2.01 -6.14
CA PHE A 94 0.14 1.89 -5.33
C PHE A 94 1.38 1.76 -6.21
N ILE A 95 1.34 0.87 -7.21
CA ILE A 95 2.42 0.72 -8.19
C ILE A 95 2.66 2.04 -8.93
N GLY A 96 1.59 2.71 -9.38
CA GLY A 96 1.68 4.02 -10.02
C GLY A 96 2.36 5.07 -9.14
N ALA A 97 2.05 5.09 -7.84
CA ALA A 97 2.66 6.01 -6.88
C ALA A 97 4.15 5.71 -6.67
N VAL A 98 4.54 4.44 -6.54
CA VAL A 98 5.96 4.04 -6.43
C VAL A 98 6.73 4.40 -7.71
N VAL A 99 6.16 4.13 -8.88
CA VAL A 99 6.74 4.50 -10.17
C VAL A 99 6.89 6.02 -10.29
N PHE A 100 5.86 6.79 -9.91
CA PHE A 100 5.92 8.25 -9.88
C PHE A 100 7.02 8.74 -8.94
N PHE A 101 7.13 8.19 -7.72
CA PHE A 101 8.12 8.59 -6.75
C PHE A 101 9.55 8.33 -7.26
N ILE A 102 9.85 7.09 -7.70
CA ILE A 102 11.18 6.72 -8.22
C ILE A 102 11.55 7.55 -9.46
N PHE A 103 10.60 7.72 -10.38
CA PHE A 103 10.80 8.55 -11.56
C PHE A 103 10.98 10.02 -11.20
N GLY A 104 10.22 10.51 -10.23
CA GLY A 104 10.20 11.91 -9.81
C GLY A 104 11.46 12.33 -9.07
N THR A 105 11.92 11.52 -8.12
CA THR A 105 13.13 11.81 -7.33
C THR A 105 14.40 11.67 -8.17
N ILE A 106 14.53 10.61 -8.97
CA ILE A 106 15.79 10.37 -9.70
C ILE A 106 15.76 10.98 -11.10
N PHE A 107 14.78 10.62 -11.93
CA PHE A 107 14.82 11.02 -13.34
C PHE A 107 14.43 12.48 -13.54
N LEU A 108 13.28 12.91 -13.01
CA LEU A 108 12.90 14.32 -13.09
C LEU A 108 13.76 15.21 -12.20
N GLY A 109 14.11 14.74 -11.00
CA GLY A 109 15.00 15.44 -10.09
C GLY A 109 16.38 15.72 -10.71
N GLU A 110 17.10 14.68 -11.12
CA GLU A 110 18.49 14.82 -11.58
C GLU A 110 18.62 15.13 -13.07
N ILE A 111 17.96 14.38 -13.95
CA ILE A 111 18.07 14.62 -15.40
C ILE A 111 17.20 15.81 -15.81
N GLY A 112 16.01 15.91 -15.23
CA GLY A 112 15.08 17.01 -15.48
C GLY A 112 15.44 18.30 -14.75
N ASP A 113 16.35 18.24 -13.76
CA ASP A 113 16.79 19.37 -12.93
C ASP A 113 15.62 20.00 -12.14
N PHE A 114 14.65 19.17 -11.72
CA PHE A 114 13.42 19.64 -11.07
C PHE A 114 13.66 20.19 -9.68
N TYR A 115 14.67 19.67 -8.96
CA TYR A 115 15.06 20.18 -7.64
C TYR A 115 15.45 21.66 -7.69
N GLU A 116 16.12 22.10 -8.75
CA GLU A 116 16.52 23.50 -8.92
C GLU A 116 15.41 24.37 -9.55
N ARG A 117 14.59 23.77 -10.41
CA ARG A 117 13.56 24.50 -11.19
C ARG A 117 12.28 24.76 -10.40
N PHE A 118 11.90 23.83 -9.53
CA PHE A 118 10.64 23.86 -8.83
C PHE A 118 10.89 23.69 -7.33
N THR A 119 10.88 24.81 -6.61
CA THR A 119 11.18 24.84 -5.16
C THR A 119 10.22 24.00 -4.30
N TRP A 120 9.07 23.58 -4.84
CA TRP A 120 8.10 22.73 -4.16
C TRP A 120 8.28 21.24 -4.49
N TRP A 121 9.16 20.89 -5.41
CA TRP A 121 9.30 19.53 -5.93
C TRP A 121 9.71 18.55 -4.85
N ASP A 122 10.70 18.93 -4.06
CA ASP A 122 11.23 18.11 -2.99
C ASP A 122 10.23 17.90 -1.86
N THR A 123 9.65 19.01 -1.37
CA THR A 123 8.53 19.00 -0.43
C THR A 123 7.37 18.12 -0.90
N LEU A 124 7.06 18.08 -2.20
CA LEU A 124 6.01 17.20 -2.74
C LEU A 124 6.40 15.72 -2.58
N LEU A 125 7.64 15.35 -2.89
CA LEU A 125 8.13 13.98 -2.83
C LEU A 125 8.21 13.49 -1.38
N HIS A 126 8.71 14.31 -0.45
CA HIS A 126 8.70 14.04 0.99
C HIS A 126 7.26 13.87 1.51
N THR A 127 6.39 14.86 1.28
CA THR A 127 4.99 14.78 1.73
C THR A 127 4.29 13.54 1.19
N GLY A 128 4.40 13.29 -0.12
CA GLY A 128 3.73 12.19 -0.79
C GLY A 128 4.22 10.82 -0.33
N SER A 129 5.54 10.67 -0.17
CA SER A 129 6.15 9.42 0.29
C SER A 129 5.83 9.16 1.76
N ALA A 130 5.88 10.16 2.64
CA ALA A 130 5.53 10.00 4.05
C ALA A 130 4.08 9.57 4.27
N ILE A 131 3.12 10.14 3.51
CA ILE A 131 1.73 9.65 3.50
C ILE A 131 1.68 8.19 3.05
N GLY A 132 2.38 7.85 1.96
CA GLY A 132 2.46 6.50 1.41
C GLY A 132 3.04 5.49 2.41
N PHE A 133 4.16 5.81 3.05
CA PHE A 133 4.79 4.96 4.06
C PHE A 133 3.92 4.79 5.30
N ALA A 134 3.16 5.80 5.73
CA ALA A 134 2.21 5.64 6.83
C ALA A 134 1.04 4.72 6.45
N MET A 135 0.58 4.76 5.20
CA MET A 135 -0.40 3.80 4.70
C MET A 135 0.15 2.37 4.64
N ILE A 136 1.39 2.19 4.16
CA ILE A 136 2.10 0.90 4.19
C ILE A 136 2.23 0.42 5.64
N GLY A 137 2.68 1.30 6.54
CA GLY A 137 2.79 1.02 7.97
C GLY A 137 1.47 0.54 8.56
N THR A 138 0.34 1.16 8.17
CA THR A 138 -1.00 0.71 8.60
C THR A 138 -1.30 -0.71 8.13
N VAL A 139 -0.98 -1.06 6.88
CA VAL A 139 -1.17 -2.41 6.33
C VAL A 139 -0.25 -3.43 7.04
N VAL A 140 1.01 -3.07 7.29
CA VAL A 140 1.97 -3.91 8.03
C VAL A 140 1.48 -4.15 9.46
N MET A 141 0.98 -3.11 10.15
CA MET A 141 0.42 -3.26 11.49
C MET A 141 -0.83 -4.16 11.49
N LEU A 142 -1.71 -4.02 10.49
CA LEU A 142 -2.87 -4.90 10.31
C LEU A 142 -2.46 -6.37 10.10
N PHE A 143 -1.35 -6.62 9.42
CA PHE A 143 -0.79 -7.96 9.26
C PHE A 143 -0.28 -8.53 10.60
N PHE A 144 0.36 -7.71 11.45
CA PHE A 144 0.84 -8.17 12.76
C PHE A 144 -0.28 -8.43 13.77
N VAL A 145 -1.42 -7.76 13.67
CA VAL A 145 -2.59 -7.94 14.57
C VAL A 145 -3.56 -9.03 14.07
N ARG A 146 -3.08 -9.97 13.24
CA ARG A 146 -3.87 -11.13 12.82
C ARG A 146 -4.44 -11.91 14.03
N GLY A 147 -5.68 -12.38 13.89
CA GLY A 147 -6.39 -13.18 14.92
C GLY A 147 -7.01 -12.38 16.07
N ASP A 148 -6.39 -11.27 16.50
CA ASP A 148 -6.84 -10.40 17.59
C ASP A 148 -7.26 -9.01 17.08
N ARG A 149 -7.85 -8.94 15.86
CA ARG A 149 -8.25 -7.71 15.13
C ARG A 149 -9.08 -6.69 15.93
N LEU A 150 -9.52 -7.05 17.13
CA LEU A 150 -10.38 -6.27 18.00
C LEU A 150 -9.75 -5.88 19.36
N ARG A 151 -8.50 -6.28 19.67
CA ARG A 151 -7.86 -5.91 20.96
C ARG A 151 -6.85 -4.78 20.88
N ALA A 152 -6.14 -4.61 19.77
CA ALA A 152 -5.20 -3.50 19.65
C ALA A 152 -5.96 -2.18 19.43
N PRO A 153 -5.77 -1.15 20.28
CA PRO A 153 -6.41 0.13 20.08
C PRO A 153 -6.01 0.71 18.72
N ALA A 154 -6.97 1.16 17.91
CA ALA A 154 -6.69 1.77 16.59
C ALA A 154 -5.68 2.92 16.69
N LEU A 155 -5.65 3.62 17.82
CA LEU A 155 -4.68 4.67 18.11
C LEU A 155 -3.24 4.12 18.18
N LEU A 156 -3.03 2.96 18.79
CA LEU A 156 -1.70 2.34 18.87
C LEU A 156 -1.21 1.97 17.46
N LEU A 157 -2.06 1.36 16.64
CA LEU A 157 -1.71 1.00 15.25
C LEU A 157 -1.36 2.22 14.41
N ALA A 158 -2.09 3.33 14.61
CA ALA A 158 -1.81 4.58 13.94
C ALA A 158 -0.49 5.22 14.41
N ILE A 159 -0.21 5.22 15.72
CA ILE A 159 1.08 5.70 16.25
C ILE A 159 2.24 4.87 15.71
N MET A 160 2.07 3.55 15.62
CA MET A 160 3.10 2.67 15.04
C MET A 160 3.31 2.93 13.54
N ALA A 161 2.22 3.11 12.78
CA ALA A 161 2.30 3.46 11.36
C ALA A 161 2.95 4.84 11.13
N PHE A 162 2.64 5.81 12.00
CA PHE A 162 3.29 7.12 12.02
C PHE A 162 4.79 7.01 12.29
N ALA A 163 5.18 6.30 13.36
CA ALA A 163 6.58 6.11 13.72
C ALA A 163 7.36 5.37 12.62
N PHE A 164 6.73 4.37 11.99
CA PHE A 164 7.29 3.66 10.85
C PHE A 164 7.60 4.61 9.68
N ALA A 165 6.65 5.47 9.30
CA ALA A 165 6.85 6.41 8.20
C ALA A 165 7.94 7.45 8.50
N VAL A 166 7.92 8.06 9.69
CA VAL A 166 8.96 9.01 10.12
C VAL A 166 10.34 8.36 10.18
N SER A 167 10.41 7.09 10.59
CA SER A 167 11.68 6.36 10.62
C SER A 167 12.26 6.16 9.21
N ILE A 168 11.41 5.92 8.21
CA ILE A 168 11.87 5.80 6.82
C ILE A 168 12.38 7.15 6.30
N GLY A 169 11.65 8.25 6.56
CA GLY A 169 12.11 9.60 6.23
C GLY A 169 13.45 9.94 6.87
N ALA A 170 13.61 9.67 8.17
CA ALA A 170 14.88 9.86 8.85
C ALA A 170 16.02 9.02 8.29
N VAL A 171 15.75 7.78 7.86
CA VAL A 171 16.76 6.94 7.18
C VAL A 171 17.15 7.53 5.82
N TRP A 172 16.19 8.14 5.11
CA TRP A 172 16.46 8.84 3.87
C TRP A 172 17.42 10.01 4.09
N GLU A 173 17.14 10.89 5.05
CA GLU A 173 18.04 12.00 5.40
C GLU A 173 19.45 11.56 5.80
N ILE A 174 19.55 10.45 6.54
CA ILE A 174 20.85 9.86 6.90
C ILE A 174 21.57 9.36 5.65
N TYR A 175 20.84 8.78 4.70
CA TYR A 175 21.39 8.35 3.43
C TYR A 175 21.91 9.55 2.62
N GLU A 176 21.15 10.64 2.51
CA GLU A 176 21.59 11.85 1.82
C GLU A 176 22.87 12.42 2.42
N PHE A 177 22.89 12.59 3.75
CA PHE A 177 24.08 13.01 4.47
C PHE A 177 25.27 12.08 4.20
N ALA A 178 25.07 10.77 4.24
CA ALA A 178 26.12 9.80 3.98
C ALA A 178 26.67 9.92 2.54
N MET A 179 25.79 10.13 1.56
CA MET A 179 26.19 10.31 0.17
C MET A 179 27.01 11.60 -0.03
N ASP A 180 26.64 12.67 0.64
CA ASP A 180 27.38 13.93 0.62
C ASP A 180 28.77 13.76 1.27
N GLN A 181 28.86 13.05 2.40
CA GLN A 181 30.13 12.84 3.10
C GLN A 181 31.08 11.87 2.40
N PHE A 182 30.58 10.74 1.90
CA PHE A 182 31.42 9.68 1.36
C PHE A 182 31.70 9.81 -0.13
N PHE A 183 30.77 10.43 -0.89
CA PHE A 183 30.85 10.50 -2.35
C PHE A 183 30.92 11.92 -2.88
N GLY A 184 30.89 12.94 -2.01
CA GLY A 184 30.96 14.35 -2.41
C GLY A 184 29.77 14.78 -3.26
N MET A 185 28.61 14.17 -3.03
CA MET A 185 27.35 14.56 -3.66
C MET A 185 26.81 15.86 -3.01
N ASN A 186 25.65 16.30 -3.52
CA ASN A 186 24.91 17.44 -2.96
C ASN A 186 23.43 17.07 -2.89
N MET A 187 23.13 16.03 -2.12
CA MET A 187 21.79 15.51 -1.88
C MET A 187 21.04 16.42 -0.93
N GLN A 188 21.64 16.81 0.20
CA GLN A 188 21.00 17.67 1.22
C GLN A 188 20.89 19.16 0.82
N LYS A 189 20.96 19.49 -0.47
CA LYS A 189 20.95 20.84 -1.08
C LYS A 189 21.42 22.00 -0.19
N SER A 190 20.51 22.60 0.57
CA SER A 190 20.73 23.78 1.42
C SER A 190 21.38 23.44 2.79
N GLY A 191 21.80 22.20 2.97
CA GLY A 191 22.43 21.62 4.14
C GLY A 191 21.44 21.31 5.25
N LEU A 192 21.72 21.82 6.45
CA LEU A 192 20.90 21.54 7.63
C LEU A 192 19.45 22.00 7.47
N VAL A 193 19.20 23.10 6.76
CA VAL A 193 17.85 23.65 6.61
C VAL A 193 16.97 22.70 5.80
N ASP A 194 17.49 22.20 4.68
CA ASP A 194 16.92 21.14 3.85
C ASP A 194 16.44 19.96 4.69
N THR A 195 17.38 19.29 5.36
CA THR A 195 17.08 18.11 6.16
C THR A 195 16.06 18.38 7.25
N MET A 196 16.09 19.56 7.87
CA MET A 196 15.09 19.89 8.88
C MET A 196 13.71 20.16 8.28
N GLU A 197 13.64 20.80 7.12
CA GLU A 197 12.38 21.00 6.39
C GLU A 197 11.79 19.67 5.95
N ASP A 198 12.60 18.77 5.40
CA ASP A 198 12.17 17.44 4.94
C ASP A 198 11.67 16.56 6.07
N LEU A 199 12.38 16.52 7.20
CA LEU A 199 11.90 15.81 8.41
C LEU A 199 10.58 16.37 8.94
N ILE A 200 10.39 17.70 8.91
CA ILE A 200 9.15 18.34 9.34
C ILE A 200 8.00 17.95 8.40
N VAL A 201 8.25 18.01 7.09
CA VAL A 201 7.28 17.64 6.06
C VAL A 201 6.92 16.17 6.16
N ASP A 202 7.90 15.30 6.40
CA ASP A 202 7.69 13.86 6.62
C ASP A 202 6.84 13.60 7.86
N VAL A 203 7.08 14.31 8.96
CA VAL A 203 6.24 14.23 10.16
C VAL A 203 4.79 14.63 9.85
N ILE A 204 4.58 15.71 9.11
CA ILE A 204 3.23 16.16 8.74
C ILE A 204 2.55 15.14 7.82
N GLY A 205 3.24 14.67 6.77
CA GLY A 205 2.74 13.67 5.84
C GLY A 205 2.42 12.35 6.53
N ALA A 206 3.32 11.87 7.39
CA ALA A 206 3.11 10.67 8.21
C ALA A 206 1.88 10.83 9.12
N ALA A 207 1.68 11.98 9.75
CA ALA A 207 0.52 12.24 10.60
C ALA A 207 -0.79 12.22 9.81
N ILE A 208 -0.81 12.77 8.59
CA ILE A 208 -1.96 12.72 7.68
C ILE A 208 -2.27 11.26 7.30
N GLY A 209 -1.27 10.52 6.85
CA GLY A 209 -1.43 9.12 6.43
C GLY A 209 -1.85 8.21 7.58
N ALA A 210 -1.21 8.33 8.74
CA ALA A 210 -1.55 7.56 9.94
C ALA A 210 -2.92 7.95 10.50
N GLY A 211 -3.29 9.23 10.43
CA GLY A 211 -4.62 9.72 10.79
C GLY A 211 -5.70 9.11 9.89
N ALA A 212 -5.46 9.03 8.57
CA ALA A 212 -6.36 8.35 7.65
C ALA A 212 -6.49 6.84 8.00
N GLY A 213 -5.38 6.17 8.31
CA GLY A 213 -5.36 4.78 8.79
C GLY A 213 -6.15 4.60 10.11
N TYR A 214 -5.97 5.49 11.08
CA TYR A 214 -6.74 5.49 12.33
C TYR A 214 -8.25 5.56 12.08
N TRP A 215 -8.69 6.52 11.25
CA TRP A 215 -10.10 6.68 10.93
C TRP A 215 -10.68 5.49 10.17
N TYR A 216 -9.88 4.90 9.28
CA TYR A 216 -10.22 3.67 8.57
C TYR A 216 -10.50 2.52 9.55
N LEU A 217 -9.58 2.29 10.48
CA LEU A 217 -9.70 1.25 11.51
C LEU A 217 -10.88 1.50 12.45
N LYS A 218 -11.04 2.75 12.93
CA LYS A 218 -12.10 3.13 13.87
C LYS A 218 -13.51 2.99 13.29
N ARG A 219 -13.68 3.17 11.98
CA ARG A 219 -14.98 3.08 11.29
C ARG A 219 -15.23 1.70 10.66
N GLY A 220 -14.40 0.70 10.97
CA GLY A 220 -14.57 -0.67 10.46
C GLY A 220 -14.52 -0.76 8.94
N GLY A 221 -13.62 -0.02 8.29
CA GLY A 221 -13.42 -0.09 6.84
C GLY A 221 -14.49 0.60 5.98
N LYS A 222 -15.43 1.36 6.58
CA LYS A 222 -16.55 2.01 5.85
C LYS A 222 -16.28 3.48 5.44
N SER A 223 -15.03 3.94 5.45
CA SER A 223 -14.70 5.36 5.17
C SER A 223 -14.36 5.61 3.69
N PHE A 224 -14.57 6.85 3.23
CA PHE A 224 -14.34 7.31 1.85
C PHE A 224 -12.86 7.31 1.39
N LEU A 225 -11.89 7.11 2.31
CA LEU A 225 -10.49 6.84 1.99
C LEU A 225 -9.89 5.83 3.00
N PRO A 226 -8.87 5.03 2.60
CA PRO A 226 -8.18 5.04 1.31
C PRO A 226 -8.46 3.77 0.48
N ARG A 227 -9.11 3.93 -0.68
CA ARG A 227 -9.41 2.86 -1.65
C ARG A 227 -8.24 1.91 -1.92
N THR A 228 -7.00 2.38 -1.77
CA THR A 228 -5.79 1.57 -1.89
C THR A 228 -5.68 0.48 -0.82
N ILE A 229 -5.99 0.78 0.45
CA ILE A 229 -5.96 -0.23 1.53
C ILE A 229 -7.07 -1.27 1.30
N ASP A 230 -8.29 -0.82 0.97
CA ASP A 230 -9.39 -1.74 0.64
C ASP A 230 -9.07 -2.62 -0.57
N GLN A 231 -8.50 -2.02 -1.62
CA GLN A 231 -8.08 -2.76 -2.80
C GLN A 231 -6.97 -3.75 -2.46
N PHE A 232 -6.02 -3.38 -1.60
CA PHE A 232 -4.97 -4.29 -1.14
C PHE A 232 -5.56 -5.46 -0.37
N ILE A 233 -6.47 -5.22 0.58
CA ILE A 233 -7.13 -6.28 1.35
C ILE A 233 -7.93 -7.20 0.42
N LYS A 234 -8.70 -6.61 -0.49
CA LYS A 234 -9.51 -7.35 -1.48
C LYS A 234 -8.68 -8.17 -2.45
N ASP A 235 -7.52 -7.66 -2.86
CA ASP A 235 -6.61 -8.37 -3.77
C ASP A 235 -5.82 -9.49 -3.06
N ASN A 236 -5.83 -9.52 -1.72
CA ASN A 236 -5.07 -10.47 -0.89
C ASN A 236 -5.95 -11.15 0.20
N PRO A 237 -7.08 -11.80 -0.16
CA PRO A 237 -8.00 -12.35 0.84
C PRO A 237 -7.35 -13.44 1.70
N HIS A 238 -6.42 -14.23 1.15
CA HIS A 238 -5.63 -15.23 1.88
C HIS A 238 -4.81 -14.65 3.03
N MET A 239 -4.51 -13.35 3.00
CA MET A 239 -3.80 -12.67 4.07
C MET A 239 -4.70 -12.26 5.23
N PHE A 240 -6.02 -12.35 5.04
CA PHE A 240 -7.00 -11.67 5.87
C PHE A 240 -8.23 -12.55 6.23
N ASP A 241 -8.48 -13.68 5.55
CA ASP A 241 -9.70 -14.51 5.65
C ASP A 241 -9.92 -15.26 6.98
N ASP A 242 -8.92 -15.39 7.85
CA ASP A 242 -9.10 -16.06 9.16
C ASP A 242 -9.99 -15.29 10.16
N ALA A 243 -10.46 -14.06 9.85
CA ALA A 243 -11.34 -13.30 10.75
C ALA A 243 -12.83 -13.36 10.43
N ASP A 244 -13.23 -13.75 9.21
CA ASP A 244 -14.65 -13.82 8.86
C ASP A 244 -15.26 -15.16 9.33
N GLN A 245 -14.44 -16.21 9.43
CA GLN A 245 -14.89 -17.53 9.86
C GLN A 245 -15.18 -17.60 11.38
N SER A 246 -14.42 -16.89 12.21
CA SER A 246 -14.64 -16.88 13.66
C SER A 246 -15.90 -16.12 14.09
N GLN A 247 -16.32 -15.08 13.34
CA GLN A 247 -17.57 -14.36 13.63
C GLN A 247 -18.80 -15.17 13.23
N VAL A 248 -18.74 -15.91 12.12
CA VAL A 248 -19.85 -16.77 11.68
C VAL A 248 -20.03 -17.96 12.61
N GLU A 249 -18.95 -18.58 13.10
CA GLU A 249 -19.04 -19.66 14.09
C GLU A 249 -19.57 -19.19 15.45
N ASP A 250 -19.13 -18.03 15.96
CA ASP A 250 -19.62 -17.50 17.25
C ASP A 250 -21.11 -17.10 17.18
N ASP A 251 -21.56 -16.44 16.10
CA ASP A 251 -22.97 -16.09 15.93
C ASP A 251 -23.87 -17.33 15.73
N ASP A 252 -23.39 -18.36 15.05
CA ASP A 252 -24.11 -19.64 14.89
C ASP A 252 -24.17 -20.44 16.20
N LEU A 253 -23.13 -20.40 17.04
CA LEU A 253 -23.12 -21.05 18.35
C LEU A 253 -24.01 -20.34 19.36
N VAL A 254 -24.06 -19.00 19.35
CA VAL A 254 -24.97 -18.19 20.18
C VAL A 254 -26.42 -18.38 19.74
N SER A 255 -26.67 -18.43 18.44
CA SER A 255 -27.97 -18.76 17.83
C SER A 255 -28.47 -20.15 18.25
N ARG A 256 -27.59 -21.17 18.22
CA ARG A 256 -27.94 -22.53 18.64
C ARG A 256 -28.15 -22.65 20.16
N GLY A 257 -27.29 -22.03 20.97
CA GLY A 257 -27.39 -22.07 22.44
C GLY A 257 -28.62 -21.36 23.02
N THR A 258 -29.13 -20.33 22.33
CA THR A 258 -30.36 -19.61 22.74
C THR A 258 -31.64 -20.35 22.35
N SER A 259 -31.57 -21.31 21.43
CA SER A 259 -32.73 -22.13 21.03
C SER A 259 -33.00 -23.32 21.95
N ASP A 260 -31.98 -23.85 22.64
CA ASP A 260 -32.08 -25.02 23.53
C ASP A 260 -32.52 -24.69 24.97
N THR A 261 -32.57 -23.41 25.35
CA THR A 261 -32.97 -22.97 26.70
C THR A 261 -34.46 -22.59 26.84
N LYS A 262 -35.28 -22.84 25.81
CA LYS A 262 -36.73 -22.54 25.81
C LYS A 262 -37.66 -23.75 25.67
N ARG A 263 -37.24 -24.96 26.04
CA ARG A 263 -38.12 -26.12 26.20
C ARG A 263 -38.20 -26.61 27.63
#